data_AF-A0AAE1IX18-F1
#
_entry.id   AF-A0AAE1IX18-F1
#
_cell.length_a   1.000
_cell.length_b   1.000
_cell.length_c   1.000
_cell.angle_alpha   90.00
_cell.angle_beta   90.00
_cell.angle_gamma   90.00
#
_symmetry.space_group_name_H-M   'P 1'
#
loop_
_entity.id
_entity.type
_entity.pdbx_description
1 polymer ?
#
loop_
_entity_poly.entity_id
_entity_poly.type
_entity_poly.pdbx_seq_one_letter_code
_entity_poly.pdbx_strand_id
1 'polypeptide(L)' 'MRLSLLLPSIPLLYSLLFVPLVPNNETTSSTSEILGVKIEKNPPQSKLTELRVSAWSTWEGGPMKIPWTFKAKETMYLLK' A
#
# COMPACT_ATOMS: atom_id res chain seq x y z
N MET A 1 44.91 35.59 -20.07
CA MET A 1 44.26 34.28 -20.19
C MET A 1 43.70 33.88 -18.82
N ARG A 2 42.43 34.14 -18.56
CA ARG A 2 41.73 33.72 -17.32
C ARG A 2 40.65 32.74 -17.75
N LEU A 3 41.04 31.48 -17.86
CA LEU A 3 40.14 30.38 -18.22
C LEU A 3 39.43 29.97 -16.92
N SER A 4 38.23 30.50 -16.73
CA SER A 4 37.40 30.28 -15.55
C SER A 4 37.05 28.80 -15.42
N LEU A 5 37.50 28.19 -14.32
CA LEU A 5 37.15 26.84 -13.88
C LEU A 5 35.69 26.80 -13.43
N LEU A 6 34.76 26.69 -14.38
CA LEU A 6 33.39 26.26 -14.10
C LEU A 6 33.31 24.76 -14.40
N LEU A 7 33.84 23.94 -13.49
CA LEU A 7 33.57 22.51 -13.46
C LEU A 7 32.16 22.25 -12.88
N PRO A 8 31.50 21.16 -13.32
CA PRO A 8 30.05 21.02 -13.34
C PRO A 8 29.54 20.63 -11.95
N SER A 9 29.10 21.62 -11.16
CA SER A 9 28.34 21.37 -9.93
C SER A 9 26.88 20.97 -10.18
N ILE A 10 26.42 21.13 -11.42
CA ILE A 10 25.03 21.01 -11.86
C ILE A 10 24.47 19.56 -11.78
N PRO A 11 25.20 18.48 -12.15
CA PRO A 11 24.62 17.14 -12.14
C PRO A 11 24.40 16.57 -10.72
N LEU A 12 25.21 16.98 -9.73
CA LEU A 12 25.05 16.52 -8.35
C LEU A 12 23.81 17.16 -7.67
N LEU A 13 23.51 18.43 -8.02
CA LEU A 13 22.36 19.15 -7.50
C LEU A 13 21.04 18.62 -8.09
N TYR A 14 21.04 18.22 -9.36
CA TYR A 14 19.87 17.64 -10.02
C TYR A 14 19.41 16.33 -9.38
N SER A 15 20.35 15.51 -8.90
CA SER A 15 20.04 14.26 -8.19
C SER A 15 19.35 14.47 -6.84
N LEU A 16 19.62 15.59 -6.16
CA LEU A 16 19.00 15.92 -4.86
C LEU A 16 17.57 16.46 -5.01
N LEU A 17 17.26 17.10 -6.14
CA LEU A 17 15.93 17.63 -6.44
C LEU A 17 14.95 16.54 -6.93
N PHE A 18 15.46 15.39 -7.40
CA PHE A 18 14.67 14.32 -8.00
C PHE A 18 14.43 13.10 -7.10
N VAL A 19 14.72 13.19 -5.80
CA VAL A 19 14.25 12.16 -4.85
C VAL A 19 12.80 12.52 -4.49
N PRO A 20 11.78 11.82 -5.02
CA PRO A 20 10.44 11.97 -4.50
C PRO A 20 10.48 11.49 -3.05
N LEU A 21 10.22 12.40 -2.11
CA LEU A 21 9.89 12.04 -0.74
C LEU A 21 8.58 11.25 -0.80
N VAL A 22 8.70 9.93 -0.98
CA VAL A 22 7.62 8.99 -0.71
C VAL A 22 7.34 9.15 0.77
N PRO A 23 6.21 9.75 1.17
CA PRO A 23 5.85 9.83 2.58
C PRO A 23 5.48 8.41 2.98
N ASN A 24 6.41 7.71 3.61
CA ASN A 24 6.18 6.39 4.14
C ASN A 24 5.40 6.57 5.45
N ASN A 25 4.10 6.80 5.33
CA ASN A 25 3.16 6.70 6.44
C ASN A 25 3.00 5.21 6.78
N GLU A 26 4.06 4.61 7.30
CA GLU A 26 4.06 3.24 7.82
C GLU A 26 3.24 3.20 9.10
N THR A 27 1.92 3.29 8.97
CA THR A 27 1.03 2.71 9.97
C THR A 27 1.32 1.22 9.92
N THR A 28 2.03 0.73 10.93
CA THR A 28 2.55 -0.63 11.03
C THR A 28 1.43 -1.64 10.76
N SER A 29 1.50 -2.30 9.59
CA SER A 29 0.58 -3.37 9.24
C SER A 29 0.74 -4.48 10.27
N SER A 30 -0.35 -4.84 10.95
CA SER A 30 -0.34 -5.95 11.91
C SER A 30 -1.12 -7.12 11.32
N THR A 31 -0.50 -8.30 11.37
CA THR A 31 -1.12 -9.54 10.93
C THR A 31 -1.42 -10.39 12.16
N SER A 32 -2.67 -10.82 12.29
CA SER A 32 -3.12 -11.77 13.32
C SER A 32 -3.91 -12.90 12.68
N GLU A 33 -3.99 -14.04 13.35
CA GLU A 33 -4.79 -15.17 12.90
C GLU A 33 -5.84 -15.51 13.96
N ILE A 34 -7.11 -15.63 13.55
CA ILE A 34 -8.22 -15.96 14.43
C ILE A 34 -9.03 -17.06 13.76
N LEU A 35 -9.17 -18.22 14.42
CA LEU A 35 -9.97 -19.34 13.92
C LEU A 35 -9.59 -19.79 12.49
N GLY A 36 -8.31 -19.72 12.13
CA GLY A 36 -7.82 -20.06 10.78
C GLY A 36 -8.01 -18.96 9.73
N VAL A 37 -8.49 -17.78 10.13
CA VAL A 37 -8.63 -16.60 9.27
C VAL A 37 -7.46 -15.64 9.51
N LYS A 38 -6.70 -15.36 8.45
CA LYS A 38 -5.64 -14.35 8.46
C LYS A 38 -6.25 -12.95 8.35
N ILE A 39 -5.99 -12.11 9.33
CA ILE A 39 -6.47 -10.73 9.41
C ILE A 39 -5.26 -9.80 9.31
N GLU A 40 -5.25 -8.95 8.30
CA GLU A 40 -4.24 -7.92 8.10
C GLU A 40 -4.88 -6.56 8.36
N LYS A 41 -4.44 -5.88 9.41
CA LYS A 41 -4.91 -4.54 9.75
C LYS A 41 -4.00 -3.51 9.11
N ASN A 42 -4.62 -2.50 8.51
CA ASN A 42 -3.95 -1.42 7.80
C ASN A 42 -2.93 -1.94 6.78
N PRO A 43 -3.38 -2.68 5.75
CA PRO A 43 -2.52 -3.08 4.65
C PRO A 43 -1.97 -1.85 3.92
N PRO A 44 -0.74 -1.91 3.36
CA PRO A 44 -0.15 -0.79 2.65
C PRO A 44 -0.93 -0.47 1.36
N GLN A 45 -1.02 0.81 1.03
CA GLN A 45 -1.77 1.28 -0.14
C GLN A 45 -1.26 0.66 -1.46
N SER A 46 0.05 0.44 -1.58
CA SER A 46 0.67 -0.21 -2.74
C SER A 46 0.05 -1.57 -3.04
N LYS A 47 -0.19 -2.38 -2.00
CA LYS A 47 -0.82 -3.70 -2.11
C LYS A 47 -2.30 -3.60 -2.49
N LEU A 48 -3.03 -2.62 -1.96
CA LEU A 48 -4.42 -2.38 -2.33
C LEU A 48 -4.56 -1.96 -3.80
N THR A 49 -3.63 -1.13 -4.27
CA THR A 49 -3.55 -0.70 -5.67
C THR A 49 -3.19 -1.86 -6.60
N GLU A 50 -2.22 -2.70 -6.22
CA GLU A 50 -1.84 -3.89 -6.99
C GLU A 50 -3.02 -4.86 -7.17
N LEU A 51 -3.78 -5.10 -6.10
CA LEU A 51 -4.96 -5.98 -6.12
C LEU A 51 -6.20 -5.33 -6.72
N ARG A 52 -6.15 -4.03 -7.06
CA ARG A 52 -7.27 -3.23 -7.55
C ARG A 52 -8.53 -3.37 -6.68
N VAL A 53 -8.35 -3.34 -5.36
CA VAL A 53 -9.45 -3.51 -4.38
C VAL A 53 -10.58 -2.50 -4.63
N SER A 54 -10.26 -1.30 -5.11
CA SER A 54 -11.23 -0.26 -5.47
C SER A 54 -12.17 -0.64 -6.64
N ALA A 55 -11.81 -1.63 -7.44
CA ALA A 55 -12.63 -2.11 -8.56
C ALA A 55 -13.44 -3.37 -8.20
N TRP A 56 -13.31 -3.89 -6.97
CA TRP A 56 -14.05 -5.07 -6.53
C TRP A 56 -15.53 -4.73 -6.30
N SER A 57 -16.41 -5.71 -6.45
CA SER A 57 -17.82 -5.55 -6.12
C SER A 57 -17.97 -5.32 -4.61
N THR A 58 -18.52 -4.17 -4.22
CA THR A 58 -18.89 -3.91 -2.83
C THR A 58 -20.06 -4.82 -2.45
N TRP A 59 -19.92 -5.53 -1.34
CA TRP A 59 -21.02 -6.29 -0.77
C TRP A 59 -21.73 -5.44 0.29
N GLU A 60 -23.03 -5.28 0.12
CA GLU A 60 -23.91 -4.65 1.10
C GLU A 60 -24.77 -5.72 1.77
N GLY A 61 -24.77 -5.75 3.10
CA GLY A 61 -25.52 -6.73 3.88
C GLY A 61 -25.60 -6.36 5.35
N GLY A 62 -26.76 -6.57 5.98
CA GLY A 62 -26.93 -6.39 7.42
C GLY A 62 -26.20 -7.46 8.24
N PRO A 63 -26.09 -7.29 9.57
CA PRO A 63 -25.44 -8.27 10.43
C PRO A 63 -26.18 -9.62 10.35
N MET A 64 -25.53 -10.61 9.76
CA MET A 64 -26.08 -11.95 9.55
C MET A 64 -25.14 -13.00 10.14
N LYS A 65 -25.70 -13.99 10.85
CA LYS A 65 -24.97 -15.20 11.24
C LYS A 65 -24.94 -16.13 10.02
N ILE A 66 -23.82 -16.14 9.34
CA ILE A 66 -23.64 -16.98 8.16
C ILE A 66 -23.11 -18.33 8.65
N PRO A 67 -23.76 -19.46 8.31
CA PRO A 67 -23.21 -20.79 8.56
C PRO A 67 -21.98 -20.94 7.67
N TRP A 68 -20.82 -20.60 8.22
CA TRP A 68 -19.65 -20.26 7.44
C TRP A 68 -18.96 -21.51 6.88
N THR A 69 -19.15 -21.79 5.59
CA THR A 69 -18.37 -22.79 4.85
C THR A 69 -17.76 -22.12 3.62
N PHE A 70 -16.43 -21.95 3.64
CA PHE A 70 -15.69 -21.49 2.48
C PHE A 70 -15.46 -22.67 1.54
N LYS A 71 -15.85 -22.53 0.26
CA LYS A 71 -15.56 -23.54 -0.77
C LYS A 71 -14.15 -23.39 -1.35
N ALA A 72 -13.58 -22.20 -1.25
CA ALA A 72 -12.26 -21.85 -1.74
C ALA A 72 -11.62 -20.79 -0.83
N LYS A 73 -10.33 -20.52 -1.05
CA LYS A 73 -9.63 -19.44 -0.37
C LYS A 73 -10.13 -18.10 -0.91
N GLU A 74 -10.72 -17.29 -0.04
CA GLU A 74 -11.24 -15.97 -0.38
C GLU A 74 -10.42 -14.88 0.34
N THR A 75 -10.46 -13.66 -0.20
CA THR A 75 -9.85 -12.48 0.41
C THR A 75 -10.86 -11.36 0.39
N MET A 76 -11.08 -10.73 1.55
CA MET A 76 -12.06 -9.66 1.71
C MET A 76 -11.38 -8.47 2.39
N TYR A 77 -11.72 -7.27 1.92
CA TYR A 77 -11.34 -6.02 2.56
C TYR A 77 -12.58 -5.36 3.15
N LEU A 78 -12.52 -5.06 4.44
CA LEU A 78 -13.55 -4.29 5.12
C LEU A 78 -13.24 -2.80 4.94
N LEU A 79 -14.15 -2.10 4.29
CA LEU A 79 -14.12 -0.64 4.17
C LEU A 79 -14.53 -0.04 5.52
N LYS A 80 -13.90 1.07 5.91
CA LYS A 80 -14.24 1.83 7.12
C LYS A 80 -15.08 3.04 6.75
#